data_AF-A0A5C7RNV5-F1
#
_entry.id   AF-A0A5C7RNV5-F1
#
_cell.length_a   1.000
_cell.length_b   1.000
_cell.length_c   1.000
_cell.angle_alpha   90.00
_cell.angle_beta   90.00
_cell.angle_gamma   90.00
#
_symmetry.space_group_name_H-M   'P 1'
#
loop_
_entity.id
_entity.type
_entity.pdbx_description
1 polymer ?
#
loop_
_entity_poly.entity_id
_entity_poly.type
_entity_poly.pdbx_seq_one_letter_code
_entity_poly.pdbx_strand_id
1 'polypeptide(L)' 'MYFSGHGAQILAGDQAGAYLLPVDVRYGSDEELAATAISGKEFSEALRQLRSRRVLVIFDCCHSGG' A
#
# COMPACT_ATOMS: atom_id res chain seq x y z
N MET A 1 3.02 3.71 13.42
CA MET A 1 3.10 2.40 12.74
C MET A 1 4.42 2.34 11.98
N TYR A 2 5.12 1.22 12.04
CA TYR A 2 6.31 0.96 11.23
C TYR A 2 6.04 -0.27 10.37
N PHE A 3 6.28 -0.16 9.07
CA PHE A 3 6.18 -1.26 8.12
C PHE A 3 7.53 -1.43 7.43
N SER A 4 8.05 -2.66 7.43
CA SER A 4 9.26 -3.06 6.71
C SER A 4 8.94 -4.30 5.89
N GLY A 5 9.16 -4.24 4.59
CA GLY A 5 8.73 -5.29 3.67
C GLY A 5 8.76 -4.85 2.20
N HIS A 6 8.02 -5.56 1.35
CA HIS A 6 7.93 -5.21 -0.06
C HIS A 6 6.83 -4.17 -0.31
N GLY A 7 7.10 -3.31 -1.29
CA GLY A 7 6.15 -2.37 -1.87
C GLY A 7 6.18 -2.51 -3.39
N ALA A 8 5.07 -2.18 -4.04
CA ALA A 8 4.96 -2.17 -5.49
C ALA A 8 4.26 -0.91 -5.98
N GLN A 9 4.34 -0.69 -7.29
CA GLN A 9 3.63 0.37 -7.98
C GLN A 9 3.02 -0.16 -9.27
N ILE A 10 1.72 0.04 -9.43
CA ILE A 10 1.03 -0.12 -10.71
C ILE A 10 1.03 1.25 -11.39
N LEU A 11 1.56 1.32 -12.61
CA LEU A 11 1.86 2.60 -13.27
C LEU A 11 0.67 3.21 -14.02
N ALA A 12 -0.28 2.40 -14.46
CA ALA A 12 -1.40 2.84 -15.31
C ALA A 12 -2.62 1.93 -15.13
N GLY A 13 -3.78 2.38 -15.63
CA GLY A 13 -5.05 1.66 -15.51
C GLY A 13 -5.79 1.97 -14.21
N ASP A 14 -6.92 1.30 -14.00
CA ASP A 14 -7.84 1.59 -12.90
C ASP A 14 -7.25 1.25 -11.52
N GLN A 15 -6.23 0.39 -11.49
CA GLN A 15 -5.49 -0.01 -10.29
C GLN A 15 -4.18 0.77 -10.12
N ALA A 16 -3.96 1.88 -10.86
CA ALA A 16 -2.74 2.67 -10.73
C ALA A 16 -2.56 3.20 -9.30
N GLY A 17 -1.36 3.01 -8.75
CA GLY A 17 -1.03 3.44 -7.39
C GLY A 17 0.10 2.64 -6.74
N ALA A 18 0.48 3.08 -5.54
CA ALA A 18 1.43 2.36 -4.69
C ALA A 18 0.70 1.34 -3.81
N TYR A 19 1.37 0.22 -3.52
CA TYR A 19 0.84 -0.90 -2.76
C TYR A 19 1.85 -1.39 -1.72
N LEU A 20 1.35 -1.75 -0.53
CA LEU A 20 2.09 -2.52 0.46
C LEU A 20 1.77 -4.00 0.25
N LEU A 21 2.79 -4.87 0.28
CA LEU A 21 2.65 -6.28 -0.09
C LEU A 21 2.68 -7.16 1.16
N PRO A 22 1.55 -7.78 1.55
CA PRO A 22 1.53 -8.87 2.50
C PRO A 22 2.33 -10.08 2.01
N VAL A 23 2.66 -11.00 2.92
CA VAL A 23 3.45 -12.21 2.62
C VAL A 23 2.75 -13.18 1.66
N ASP A 24 1.43 -13.10 1.56
CA ASP A 24 0.56 -13.94 0.73
C ASP A 24 0.02 -13.21 -0.51
N VAL A 25 0.61 -12.05 -0.85
CA VAL A 25 0.27 -11.31 -2.09
C VAL A 25 0.46 -12.20 -3.32
N ARG A 26 -0.43 -12.05 -4.31
CA ARG A 26 -0.34 -12.74 -5.60
C ARG A 26 0.09 -11.78 -6.69
N TYR A 27 1.10 -12.17 -7.45
CA TYR A 27 1.80 -11.30 -8.40
C TYR A 27 1.59 -11.72 -9.87
N GLY A 28 0.38 -12.18 -10.23
CA GLY A 28 0.08 -12.68 -11.57
C GLY A 28 -0.36 -11.59 -12.56
N SER A 29 -1.20 -10.65 -12.11
CA SER A 29 -1.73 -9.52 -12.89
C SER A 29 -1.92 -8.30 -11.99
N ASP A 30 -2.11 -7.12 -12.58
CA ASP A 30 -2.38 -5.89 -11.83
C ASP A 30 -3.67 -6.00 -11.01
N GLU A 31 -4.71 -6.66 -11.55
CA GLU A 31 -5.96 -6.91 -10.83
C GLU A 31 -5.76 -7.86 -9.65
N GLU A 32 -5.00 -8.94 -9.84
CA GLU A 32 -4.76 -9.93 -8.78
C GLU A 32 -3.86 -9.35 -7.67
N LEU A 33 -2.87 -8.54 -8.05
CA LEU A 33 -2.04 -7.79 -7.11
C LEU A 33 -2.89 -6.80 -6.33
N ALA A 34 -3.70 -5.99 -7.01
CA ALA A 34 -4.56 -5.00 -6.35
C ALA A 34 -5.60 -5.63 -5.42
N ALA A 35 -6.07 -6.85 -5.72
CA ALA A 35 -7.03 -7.57 -4.90
C ALA A 35 -6.41 -8.25 -3.66
N THR A 36 -5.10 -8.49 -3.65
CA THR A 36 -4.40 -9.23 -2.57
C THR A 36 -3.36 -8.38 -1.82
N ALA A 37 -3.01 -7.21 -2.33
CA ALA A 37 -2.18 -6.21 -1.68
C ALA A 37 -3.02 -5.12 -0.98
N ILE A 38 -2.37 -4.26 -0.20
CA ILE A 38 -3.02 -3.11 0.43
C ILE A 38 -2.70 -1.87 -0.41
N SER A 39 -3.71 -1.26 -1.02
CA SER A 39 -3.51 -0.04 -1.81
C SER A 39 -3.18 1.16 -0.93
N GLY A 40 -2.36 2.09 -1.44
CA GLY A 40 -2.07 3.34 -0.76
C GLY A 40 -3.33 4.19 -0.51
N LYS A 41 -4.35 4.07 -1.37
CA LYS A 41 -5.65 4.71 -1.20
C LYS A 41 -6.41 4.14 0.01
N GLU A 42 -6.60 2.82 0.05
CA GLU A 42 -7.25 2.12 1.16
C GLU A 42 -6.54 2.41 2.49
N PHE A 43 -5.21 2.31 2.51
CA PHE A 43 -4.41 2.61 3.69
C PHE A 43 -4.61 4.05 4.16
N SER A 44 -4.57 5.02 3.24
CA SER A 44 -4.80 6.43 3.55
C SER A 44 -6.22 6.71 4.05
N GLU A 45 -7.23 6.02 3.50
CA GLU A 45 -8.61 6.08 3.99
C GLU A 45 -8.75 5.53 5.40
N ALA A 46 -8.10 4.41 5.72
CA ALA A 46 -8.06 3.87 7.08
C ALA A 46 -7.37 4.84 8.07
N LEU A 47 -6.23 5.44 7.68
CA LEU A 47 -5.55 6.43 8.53
C LEU A 47 -6.42 7.66 8.82
N ARG A 48 -7.23 8.10 7.85
CA ARG A 48 -8.14 9.26 8.02
C ARG A 48 -9.25 9.01 9.04
N GLN A 49 -9.57 7.76 9.36
CA GLN A 49 -10.57 7.42 10.37
C GLN A 49 -10.01 7.49 11.81
N LEU A 50 -8.69 7.61 11.98
CA LEU A 50 -8.08 7.71 13.31
C LEU A 50 -8.40 9.07 13.95
N ARG A 51 -8.86 9.03 15.21
CA ARG A 51 -9.12 10.24 16.01
C ARG A 51 -7.87 10.77 16.75
N SER A 52 -6.70 10.24 16.44
CA SER A 52 -5.44 10.64 17.06
C SER A 52 -4.98 12.02 16.59
N ARG A 53 -4.46 12.84 17.53
CA ARG A 53 -3.99 14.19 17.24
C ARG A 53 -2.72 14.25 16.36
N ARG A 54 -1.95 13.15 16.31
CA ARG A 54 -0.76 12.97 15.48
C ARG A 54 -0.70 11.52 15.05
N VAL A 55 -0.41 11.29 13.78
CA VAL A 55 -0.20 9.96 13.19
C VAL A 55 1.20 9.94 12.59
N LEU A 56 2.06 9.03 13.05
CA LEU A 56 3.37 8.76 12.45
C LEU A 56 3.34 7.38 11.81
N VAL A 57 3.61 7.34 10.51
CA VAL A 57 3.80 6.11 9.74
C VAL A 57 5.17 6.18 9.09
N ILE A 58 5.92 5.08 9.21
CA ILE A 58 7.25 4.94 8.61
C ILE A 58 7.20 3.71 7.72
N PHE A 59 7.61 3.88 6.46
CA PHE A 59 7.71 2.82 5.46
C PHE A 59 9.18 2.55 5.14
N ASP A 60 9.57 1.30 5.31
CA ASP A 60 10.87 0.75 4.92
C ASP A 60 10.61 -0.34 3.85
N CYS A 61 10.24 0.14 2.66
CA CYS A 61 9.90 -0.70 1.52
C CYS A 61 10.27 -0.01 0.20
N CYS A 62 10.36 -0.79 -0.87
CA CYS A 62 10.50 -0.25 -2.22
C CYS A 62 9.30 0.66 -2.55
N HIS A 63 9.52 1.67 -3.41
CA HIS A 63 8.50 2.63 -3.85
C HIS A 63 7.85 3.47 -2.73
N SER A 64 8.44 3.55 -1.53
CA SER A 64 7.94 4.33 -0.39
C SER A 64 7.92 5.85 -0.60
N GLY A 65 8.61 6.35 -1.63
CA GLY A 65 8.62 7.76 -2.03
C GLY A 65 7.51 8.17 -3.00
N GLY A 66 6.75 7.20 -3.54
CA GLY A 66 5.87 7.43 -4.69
C GLY A 66 6.61 7.38 -6.02
#